data_AF-A0A212D9G8-F1
#
_entry.id   AF-A0A212D9G8-F1
#
_cell.length_a   1.000
_cell.length_b   1.000
_cell.length_c   1.000
_cell.angle_alpha   90.00
_cell.angle_beta   90.00
_cell.angle_gamma   90.00
#
_symmetry.space_group_name_H-M   'P 1'
#
loop_
_entity.id
_entity.type
_entity.pdbx_description
1 polymer ?
#
loop_
_entity_poly.entity_id
_entity_poly.type
_entity_poly.pdbx_seq_one_letter_code
_entity_poly.pdbx_strand_id
1 'polypeptide(L)'
;MTMLNSTPSGSISSLQETRAEPALTRIREDRRRIVLPAIDNIKYDTFEVQQYASAAHGYNWGLWCMYIVPPQDWLDRGDEAAPIR
;
A
#
# COMPACT_ATOMS: atom_id res chain seq x y z
N MET A 1 2.33 -10.25 0.45
CA MET A 1 1.50 -9.18 1.03
C MET A 1 1.21 -8.21 -0.10
N THR A 2 -0.02 -8.14 -0.60
CA THR A 2 -0.34 -7.34 -1.80
C THR A 2 -0.59 -5.88 -1.40
N MET A 3 0.22 -4.96 -1.90
CA MET A 3 0.02 -3.51 -1.74
C MET A 3 -0.91 -2.96 -2.83
N LEU A 4 -1.85 -2.08 -2.47
CA LEU A 4 -2.74 -1.39 -3.41
C LEU A 4 -2.63 0.12 -3.20
N ASN A 5 -2.47 0.89 -4.27
CA ASN A 5 -2.59 2.33 -4.23
C ASN A 5 -3.56 2.85 -5.31
N SER A 6 -4.36 3.83 -4.95
CA SER A 6 -5.19 4.65 -5.84
C SER A 6 -4.90 6.12 -5.50
N THR A 7 -4.55 6.91 -6.52
CA THR A 7 -4.22 8.33 -6.45
C THR A 7 -5.40 9.12 -5.88
N PRO A 8 -5.19 10.14 -5.00
CA PRO A 8 -6.31 11.02 -4.70
C PRO A 8 -5.97 12.50 -4.61
N SER A 9 -6.77 13.31 -5.32
CA SER A 9 -7.14 14.66 -4.89
C SER A 9 -8.52 14.56 -4.21
N GLY A 10 -8.56 14.38 -2.89
CA GLY A 10 -9.84 14.24 -2.18
C GLY A 10 -9.72 14.31 -0.66
N SER A 11 -10.81 14.73 -0.01
CA SER A 11 -11.02 14.73 1.44
C SER A 11 -10.71 13.37 2.05
N ILE A 12 -10.17 13.33 3.27
CA ILE A 12 -9.82 12.10 4.02
C ILE A 12 -10.98 11.10 4.06
N SER A 13 -12.22 11.57 4.13
CA SER A 13 -13.44 10.73 4.07
C SER A 13 -13.63 10.04 2.72
N SER A 14 -13.36 10.73 1.60
CA SER A 14 -13.45 10.18 0.24
C SER A 14 -12.30 9.22 -0.11
N LEU A 15 -11.18 9.28 0.63
CA LEU A 15 -10.05 8.36 0.46
C LEU A 15 -10.39 6.93 0.91
N GLN A 16 -11.18 6.80 1.98
CA GLN A 16 -11.49 5.48 2.54
C GLN A 16 -12.41 4.68 1.62
N GLU A 17 -13.38 5.32 0.99
CA GLU A 17 -14.31 4.67 0.05
C GLU A 17 -13.60 4.20 -1.22
N THR A 18 -12.74 5.03 -1.81
CA THR A 18 -11.98 4.68 -3.03
C THR A 18 -10.80 3.72 -2.80
N ARG A 19 -10.25 3.64 -1.58
CA ARG A 19 -9.21 2.66 -1.22
C ARG A 19 -9.76 1.29 -0.81
N ALA A 20 -11.01 1.21 -0.37
CA ALA A 20 -11.61 -0.05 0.07
C ALA A 20 -11.96 -1.00 -1.10
N GLU A 21 -12.55 -0.48 -2.18
CA GLU A 21 -12.98 -1.27 -3.33
C GLU A 21 -11.91 -2.18 -3.95
N PRO A 22 -10.67 -1.73 -4.23
CA PRO A 22 -9.66 -2.60 -4.81
C PRO A 22 -9.20 -3.70 -3.84
N ALA A 23 -9.20 -3.42 -2.53
CA ALA A 23 -8.87 -4.42 -1.52
C ALA A 23 -9.97 -5.49 -1.42
N LEU A 24 -11.24 -5.06 -1.37
CA LEU A 24 -12.40 -5.94 -1.31
C LEU A 24 -12.53 -6.80 -2.57
N THR A 25 -12.26 -6.24 -3.75
CA THR A 25 -12.26 -6.97 -5.02
C THR A 25 -11.22 -8.08 -5.02
N ARG A 26 -9.99 -7.78 -4.60
CA ARG A 26 -8.90 -8.77 -4.51
C ARG A 26 -9.18 -9.89 -3.48
N ILE A 27 -9.78 -9.55 -2.35
CA ILE A 27 -10.20 -10.54 -1.34
C ILE A 27 -11.34 -11.42 -1.89
N ARG A 28 -12.26 -10.85 -2.69
CA ARG A 28 -13.34 -11.59 -3.32
C ARG A 28 -12.82 -12.59 -4.35
N GLU A 29 -11.81 -12.23 -5.13
CA GLU A 29 -11.15 -13.12 -6.09
C GLU A 29 -10.46 -14.32 -5.42
N ASP A 30 -9.77 -14.09 -4.30
CA ASP A 30 -9.07 -15.12 -3.56
C ASP A 30 -9.07 -14.82 -2.06
N ARG A 31 -9.91 -15.56 -1.33
CA ARG A 31 -10.13 -15.40 0.11
C ARG A 31 -8.92 -15.77 0.97
N ARG A 32 -7.89 -16.40 0.40
CA ARG A 32 -6.63 -16.72 1.12
C ARG A 32 -5.62 -15.59 1.03
N ARG A 33 -5.87 -14.55 0.22
CA ARG A 33 -4.96 -13.42 0.06
C ARG A 33 -5.11 -12.43 1.20
N ILE A 34 -3.97 -12.06 1.77
CA ILE A 34 -3.83 -10.93 2.69
C ILE A 34 -3.38 -9.73 1.88
N VAL A 35 -4.20 -8.68 1.89
CA VAL A 35 -4.01 -7.43 1.16
C VAL A 35 -3.77 -6.33 2.18
N LEU A 36 -2.72 -5.55 1.96
CA LEU A 36 -2.37 -4.39 2.78
C LEU A 36 -2.46 -3.15 1.90
N PRO A 37 -3.19 -2.10 2.26
CA PRO A 37 -3.16 -0.86 1.48
C PRO A 37 -1.79 -0.17 1.62
N ALA A 38 -1.45 0.70 0.66
CA ALA A 38 -0.33 1.62 0.85
C ALA A 38 -0.56 2.46 2.12
N ILE A 39 0.47 2.55 2.97
CA ILE A 39 0.43 3.27 4.24
C ILE A 39 1.21 4.56 4.06
N ASP A 40 0.49 5.67 4.04
CA ASP A 40 1.06 7.02 4.04
C ASP A 40 1.27 7.50 5.48
N ASN A 41 2.20 8.43 5.69
CA ASN A 41 2.41 9.02 7.00
C ASN A 41 1.51 10.22 7.16
N ILE A 42 0.92 10.36 8.35
CA ILE A 42 0.25 11.58 8.77
C ILE A 42 1.08 12.14 9.91
N LYS A 43 1.62 13.34 9.72
CA LYS A 43 2.45 14.00 10.73
C LYS A 43 1.63 14.21 12.00
N TYR A 44 2.18 13.80 13.14
CA TYR A 44 1.48 13.84 14.42
C TYR A 44 1.16 15.28 14.87
N ASP A 45 2.05 16.21 14.57
CA ASP A 45 2.00 17.60 14.99
C ASP A 45 1.22 18.50 14.02
N THR A 46 1.40 18.31 12.71
CA THR A 46 0.76 19.15 11.69
C THR A 46 -0.47 18.53 11.02
N PHE A 47 -0.71 17.23 11.24
CA PHE A 47 -1.73 16.44 10.53
C PHE A 47 -1.57 16.43 9.00
N GLU A 48 -0.43 16.87 8.49
CA GLU A 48 -0.14 16.85 7.06
C GLU A 48 0.11 15.42 6.59
N VAL A 49 -0.45 15.08 5.43
CA VAL A 49 -0.27 13.79 4.79
C VAL A 49 1.00 13.83 3.96
N GLN A 50 1.97 13.00 4.32
CA GLN A 50 3.14 12.72 3.50
C GLN A 50 2.92 11.41 2.75
N GLN A 51 2.69 11.52 1.44
CA GLN A 51 2.56 10.36 0.56
C GLN A 51 3.91 9.67 0.39
N TYR A 52 3.94 8.35 0.56
CA TYR A 52 5.15 7.55 0.34
C TYR A 52 5.04 6.74 -0.94
N ALA A 53 6.19 6.53 -1.58
CA ALA A 53 6.28 5.55 -2.66
C ALA A 53 5.96 4.15 -2.12
N SER A 54 5.31 3.34 -2.94
CA SER A 54 4.99 1.95 -2.61
C SER A 54 6.26 1.18 -2.24
N ALA A 55 6.29 0.65 -1.02
CA ALA A 55 7.38 -0.15 -0.50
C ALA A 55 6.88 -1.54 -0.11
N ALA A 56 7.71 -2.55 -0.34
CA ALA A 56 7.44 -3.88 0.20
C ALA A 56 7.67 -3.87 1.72
N HIS A 57 6.99 -4.80 2.40
CA HIS A 57 7.20 -5.04 3.82
C HIS A 57 8.11 -6.24 4.00
N GLY A 58 9.19 -6.06 4.76
CA GLY A 58 10.12 -7.12 5.13
C GLY A 58 10.43 -7.11 6.62
N TYR A 59 11.12 -8.15 7.09
CA TYR A 59 11.61 -8.22 8.47
C TYR A 59 13.12 -8.36 8.47
N ASN A 60 13.79 -7.67 9.39
CA ASN A 60 15.20 -7.91 9.66
C ASN A 60 15.37 -9.10 10.63
N TRP A 61 16.61 -9.52 10.89
CA TRP A 61 16.92 -10.61 11.82
C TRP A 61 16.54 -10.34 13.28
N GLY A 62 16.33 -9.07 13.63
CA GLY A 62 15.76 -8.68 14.93
C GLY A 62 14.23 -8.68 14.96
N LEU A 63 13.57 -9.16 13.89
CA LEU A 63 12.11 -9.20 13.70
C LEU A 63 11.43 -7.82 13.64
N TRP A 64 12.18 -6.77 13.29
CA TRP A 64 11.61 -5.44 13.06
C TRP A 64 11.01 -5.36 11.67
N CYS A 65 9.79 -4.85 11.58
CA CYS A 65 9.13 -4.55 10.31
C CYS A 65 9.83 -3.36 9.64
N MET A 66 10.23 -3.53 8.39
CA MET A 66 10.95 -2.54 7.60
C MET A 66 10.28 -2.31 6.26
N TYR A 67 10.39 -1.09 5.75
CA TYR A 67 10.12 -0.78 4.35
C TYR A 67 11.33 -1.19 3.52
N ILE A 68 11.12 -2.05 2.54
CA ILE A 68 12.14 -2.50 1.59
C ILE A 68 11.77 -2.04 0.19
N VAL A 69 12.80 -1.76 -0.61
CA VAL A 69 12.61 -1.37 -2.01
C VAL A 69 11.95 -2.52 -2.76
N PRO A 70 10.89 -2.28 -3.54
CA PRO A 70 10.26 -3.32 -4.35
C PRO A 70 11.26 -3.97 -5.32
N PRO A 71 11.08 -5.25 -5.71
CA PRO A 71 11.90 -5.88 -6.74
C PRO A 71 11.87 -5.08 -8.05
N GLN A 72 13.00 -5.04 -8.77
CA GLN A 72 13.12 -4.29 -10.02
C GLN A 72 12.06 -4.72 -11.04
N ASP A 73 11.76 -6.02 -11.14
CA ASP A 73 10.72 -6.57 -12.02
C ASP A 73 9.32 -6.01 -11.74
N TRP A 74 9.05 -5.53 -10.52
CA TRP A 74 7.79 -4.88 -10.17
C TRP A 74 7.84 -3.40 -10.56
N LEU A 75 8.97 -2.72 -10.31
CA LEU A 75 9.19 -1.34 -10.73
C LEU A 75 9.07 -1.19 -12.26
N ASP A 76 9.68 -2.12 -13.01
CA ASP A 76 9.67 -2.13 -14.48
C ASP A 76 8.28 -2.38 -15.07
N ARG A 77 7.39 -3.05 -14.31
CA ARG A 77 6.00 -3.25 -14.71
C ARG A 77 5.16 -1.97 -14.63
N GLY A 78 5.57 -1.01 -13.79
CA GLY A 78 4.90 0.29 -13.64
C GLY A 78 3.45 0.24 -13.14
N ASP A 79 2.92 -0.94 -12.82
CA ASP A 79 1.58 -1.12 -12.28
C ASP A 79 1.62 -1.04 -10.74
N GLU A 80 1.40 0.16 -10.22
CA GLU A 80 1.42 0.43 -8.79
C GLU A 80 0.30 -0.27 -8.00
N ALA A 81 -0.74 -0.78 -8.68
CA ALA A 81 -1.82 -1.56 -8.08
C ALA A 81 -1.54 -3.08 -8.10
N ALA A 82 -0.44 -3.50 -8.71
CA ALA A 82 -0.01 -4.89 -8.70
C ALA A 82 0.58 -5.27 -7.33
N PRO A 83 0.36 -6.51 -6.85
CA PRO A 83 1.05 -7.00 -5.65
C PRO A 83 2.56 -6.93 -5.79
N ILE A 84 3.22 -6.31 -4.81
CA ILE A 84 4.65 -6.52 -4.61
C ILE A 84 4.83 -7.95 -4.07
N ARG A 85 5.68 -8.74 -4.73
CA ARG A 85 5.94 -10.15 -4.41
C ARG A 85 7.34 -10.34 -3.88
#